data_AF-A0A8S0H922-F1
#
_entry.id   AF-A0A8S0H922-F1
#
_cell.length_a   1.000
_cell.length_b   1.000
_cell.length_c   1.000
_cell.angle_alpha   90.00
_cell.angle_beta   90.00
_cell.angle_gamma   90.00
#
_symmetry.space_group_name_H-M   'P 1'
#
loop_
_entity.id
_entity.type
_entity.pdbx_description
1 polymer ?
#
loop_
_entity_poly.entity_id
_entity_poly.type
_entity_poly.pdbx_seq_one_letter_code
_entity_poly.pdbx_strand_id
1 'polypeptide(L)'
;MPTTFHEIPRKRPTTPLLDRAQTPDGLRRLGEAELETLADELRLELLYTVGQTGGHFGAGLGVIELTIALHYVFDTPDDRLVWDVGHQAYPHKILTGRREQMASLRQKDGLAAFPRRSESEYDTFGVGHSSTSISAALGMAIAARLQNSERKAIAVIGDGALTAGMAFEALNHAPEVDANMLVILNDNDMSISRNVGGLSNYLAKILSSRTYASMREGSKKVLSRLPGAWEIARRTEEYAKGMLVPGTLFEELGWNYIGPIDGHDLPTLIATLRNMRDLKGPQFLHVVTKKGKGFAPAEVDPIGYHAITKLEPLDAPAAAPKKAGGPKYSGVFGEWLCDMAAADPRLVGITPAMKEGSDLVAFSERFPLRYFDVAIAEQHAVTLAAGMACEGAKPVVAIYSTFLQRGYDQLIHDVAVQNLDVLFAIDRAGLVGEDGPTHAGSFDLSYLRCIPACW
;
A
#
# COMPACT_ATOMS: atom_id res chain seq x y z
N MET A 1 -5.96 -19.40 12.46
CA MET A 1 -5.83 -19.40 10.97
C MET A 1 -7.16 -18.91 10.42
N PRO A 2 -7.18 -17.86 9.58
CA PRO A 2 -8.43 -17.28 9.08
C PRO A 2 -9.26 -18.27 8.26
N THR A 3 -10.59 -18.13 8.31
CA THR A 3 -11.48 -18.86 7.41
C THR A 3 -11.23 -18.42 5.96
N THR A 4 -11.21 -19.38 5.02
CA THR A 4 -11.04 -19.10 3.59
C THR A 4 -12.38 -19.18 2.88
N PHE A 5 -12.79 -18.07 2.26
CA PHE A 5 -14.00 -17.95 1.46
C PHE A 5 -13.68 -18.14 -0.03
N HIS A 6 -14.64 -18.69 -0.77
CA HIS A 6 -14.48 -18.99 -2.21
C HIS A 6 -15.42 -18.17 -3.10
N GLU A 7 -16.48 -17.61 -2.52
CA GLU A 7 -17.48 -16.85 -3.24
C GLU A 7 -17.77 -15.52 -2.54
N ILE A 8 -18.13 -14.51 -3.32
CA ILE A 8 -18.59 -13.23 -2.79
C ILE A 8 -20.08 -13.41 -2.40
N PRO A 9 -20.47 -13.17 -1.14
CA PRO A 9 -21.86 -13.28 -0.73
C PRO A 9 -22.76 -12.35 -1.54
N ARG A 10 -23.89 -12.86 -2.03
CA ARG A 10 -24.90 -12.06 -2.74
C ARG A 10 -25.98 -11.49 -1.84
N LYS A 11 -26.10 -12.03 -0.63
CA LYS A 11 -27.00 -11.55 0.43
C LYS A 11 -26.16 -11.08 1.60
N ARG A 12 -26.69 -10.14 2.38
CA ARG A 12 -26.04 -9.63 3.59
C ARG A 12 -25.73 -10.80 4.54
N PRO A 13 -24.48 -10.99 4.97
CA PRO A 13 -24.10 -12.06 5.87
C PRO A 13 -24.63 -11.79 7.30
N THR A 14 -24.83 -12.86 8.07
CA THR A 14 -25.14 -12.78 9.50
C THR A 14 -23.83 -12.64 10.27
N THR A 15 -23.68 -11.55 11.03
CA THR A 15 -22.42 -11.17 11.69
C THR A 15 -22.65 -10.67 13.12
N PRO A 16 -23.02 -11.55 14.07
CA PRO A 16 -23.44 -11.14 15.42
C PRO A 16 -22.34 -10.44 16.23
N LEU A 17 -21.06 -10.73 16.02
CA LEU A 17 -19.96 -10.03 16.69
C LEU A 17 -19.74 -8.65 16.07
N LEU A 18 -19.77 -8.55 14.74
CA LEU A 18 -19.64 -7.28 14.05
C LEU A 18 -20.81 -6.34 14.35
N ASP A 19 -22.01 -6.88 14.58
CA ASP A 19 -23.19 -6.11 15.03
C ASP A 19 -22.94 -5.42 16.39
N ARG A 20 -22.10 -6.02 17.25
CA ARG A 20 -21.66 -5.48 18.54
C ARG A 20 -20.42 -4.57 18.44
N ALA A 21 -19.64 -4.69 17.37
CA ALA A 21 -18.35 -4.00 17.15
C ALA A 21 -18.40 -2.93 16.05
N GLN A 22 -19.51 -2.19 15.96
CA GLN A 22 -19.69 -1.14 14.95
C GLN A 22 -18.80 0.09 15.17
N THR A 23 -18.27 0.27 16.38
CA THR A 23 -17.33 1.35 16.75
C THR A 23 -16.14 0.77 17.50
N PRO A 24 -15.00 1.48 17.61
CA PRO A 24 -13.86 1.02 18.39
C PRO A 24 -14.21 0.74 19.87
N ASP A 25 -15.14 1.50 20.46
CA ASP A 25 -15.65 1.21 21.81
C ASP A 25 -16.41 -0.11 21.90
N GLY A 26 -17.26 -0.41 20.90
CA GLY A 26 -17.96 -1.69 20.82
C GLY A 26 -16.99 -2.85 20.63
N LEU A 27 -15.99 -2.65 19.77
CA LEU A 27 -14.90 -3.60 19.52
C LEU A 27 -14.13 -3.92 20.80
N ARG A 28 -13.73 -2.91 21.59
CA ARG A 28 -12.97 -3.09 22.84
C ARG A 28 -13.75 -3.80 23.95
N ARG A 29 -15.07 -3.92 23.84
CA ARG A 29 -15.92 -4.69 24.77
C ARG A 29 -15.97 -6.18 24.46
N LEU A 30 -15.51 -6.59 23.29
CA LEU A 30 -15.38 -8.01 22.97
C LEU A 30 -14.19 -8.62 23.72
N GLY A 31 -14.36 -9.88 24.12
CA GLY A 31 -13.24 -10.67 24.66
C GLY A 31 -12.25 -11.03 23.55
N GLU A 32 -10.96 -11.15 23.88
CA GLU A 32 -9.92 -11.45 22.89
C GLU A 32 -10.17 -12.76 22.12
N ALA A 33 -10.78 -13.75 22.78
CA ALA A 33 -11.17 -15.01 22.15
C ALA A 33 -12.26 -14.87 21.08
N GLU A 34 -13.04 -13.78 21.10
CA GLU A 34 -14.06 -13.48 20.08
C GLU A 34 -13.45 -12.83 18.83
N LEU A 35 -12.22 -12.29 18.90
CA LEU A 35 -11.68 -11.42 17.86
C LEU A 35 -11.30 -12.14 16.57
N GLU A 36 -10.89 -13.41 16.63
CA GLU A 36 -10.65 -14.21 15.43
C GLU A 36 -11.95 -14.45 14.65
N THR A 37 -13.05 -14.73 15.37
CA THR A 37 -14.38 -14.87 14.74
C THR A 37 -14.87 -13.53 14.20
N LEU A 38 -14.63 -12.43 14.91
CA LEU A 38 -14.91 -11.09 14.38
C LEU A 38 -14.16 -10.82 13.07
N ALA A 39 -12.89 -11.24 12.95
CA ALA A 39 -12.12 -11.07 11.73
C ALA A 39 -12.79 -11.78 10.53
N ASP A 40 -13.31 -12.98 10.73
CA ASP A 40 -14.05 -13.71 9.70
C ASP A 40 -15.38 -13.04 9.35
N GLU A 41 -16.11 -12.50 10.33
CA GLU A 41 -17.34 -11.74 10.08
C GLU A 41 -17.08 -10.42 9.33
N LEU A 42 -16.02 -9.70 9.70
CA LEU A 42 -15.59 -8.48 9.02
C LEU A 42 -15.16 -8.77 7.58
N ARG A 43 -14.50 -9.91 7.36
CA ARG A 43 -14.13 -10.40 6.02
C ARG A 43 -15.35 -10.67 5.17
N LEU A 44 -16.36 -11.34 5.70
CA LEU A 44 -17.64 -11.58 5.01
C LEU A 44 -18.39 -10.28 4.68
N GLU A 45 -18.43 -9.32 5.61
CA GLU A 45 -19.07 -8.02 5.39
C GLU A 45 -18.35 -7.23 4.29
N LEU A 46 -17.01 -7.22 4.32
CA LEU A 46 -16.21 -6.58 3.28
C LEU A 46 -16.44 -7.23 1.91
N LEU A 47 -16.47 -8.57 1.87
CA LEU A 47 -16.79 -9.33 0.66
C LEU A 47 -18.14 -8.90 0.09
N TYR A 48 -19.18 -8.93 0.91
CA TYR A 48 -20.53 -8.56 0.51
C TYR A 48 -20.61 -7.11 -0.01
N THR A 49 -20.14 -6.14 0.78
CA THR A 49 -20.29 -4.70 0.51
C THR A 49 -19.54 -4.25 -0.74
N VAL A 50 -18.28 -4.67 -0.90
CA VAL A 50 -17.50 -4.37 -2.11
C VAL A 50 -18.04 -5.15 -3.31
N GLY A 51 -18.58 -6.35 -3.11
CA GLY A 51 -19.33 -7.06 -4.15
C GLY A 51 -20.51 -6.26 -4.71
N GLN A 52 -21.16 -5.42 -3.89
CA GLN A 52 -22.29 -4.59 -4.32
C GLN A 52 -21.90 -3.26 -4.96
N THR A 53 -20.68 -2.77 -4.70
CA THR A 53 -20.26 -1.40 -5.07
C THR A 53 -19.08 -1.37 -6.04
N GLY A 54 -18.30 -2.45 -6.11
CA GLY A 54 -16.96 -2.45 -6.69
C GLY A 54 -15.96 -1.67 -5.82
N GLY A 55 -14.70 -1.63 -6.24
CA GLY A 55 -13.65 -0.88 -5.55
C GLY A 55 -12.48 -1.75 -5.08
N HIS A 56 -11.61 -1.15 -4.26
CA HIS A 56 -10.35 -1.76 -3.85
C HIS A 56 -10.57 -2.87 -2.84
N PHE A 57 -10.25 -4.09 -3.24
CA PHE A 57 -10.76 -5.27 -2.53
C PHE A 57 -9.66 -6.07 -1.87
N GLY A 58 -8.63 -6.47 -2.63
CA GLY A 58 -7.54 -7.30 -2.13
C GLY A 58 -6.73 -6.63 -1.01
N ALA A 59 -6.56 -5.30 -1.05
CA ALA A 59 -5.79 -4.57 -0.05
C ALA A 59 -6.49 -4.54 1.32
N GLY A 60 -7.81 -4.31 1.36
CA GLY A 60 -8.59 -4.33 2.59
C GLY A 60 -8.63 -5.70 3.25
N LEU A 61 -8.79 -6.77 2.47
CA LEU A 61 -8.76 -8.15 2.97
C LEU A 61 -7.44 -8.51 3.67
N GLY A 62 -6.33 -7.98 3.17
CA GLY A 62 -4.99 -8.23 3.73
C GLY A 62 -4.73 -7.59 5.09
N VAL A 63 -5.53 -6.60 5.50
CA VAL A 63 -5.30 -5.84 6.75
C VAL A 63 -6.42 -5.97 7.77
N ILE A 64 -7.30 -6.96 7.63
CA ILE A 64 -8.44 -7.16 8.56
C ILE A 64 -7.96 -7.32 10.00
N GLU A 65 -7.05 -8.27 10.24
CA GLU A 65 -6.53 -8.55 11.58
C GLU A 65 -5.75 -7.34 12.12
N LEU A 66 -4.92 -6.71 11.29
CA LEU A 66 -4.19 -5.48 11.65
C LEU A 66 -5.16 -4.34 12.03
N THR A 67 -6.24 -4.15 11.28
CA THR A 67 -7.23 -3.10 11.56
C THR A 67 -7.93 -3.35 12.88
N ILE A 68 -8.33 -4.60 13.15
CA ILE A 68 -8.92 -5.00 14.44
C ILE A 68 -7.94 -4.71 15.57
N ALA A 69 -6.69 -5.16 15.44
CA ALA A 69 -5.68 -4.96 16.47
C ALA A 69 -5.41 -3.48 16.76
N LEU A 70 -5.36 -2.63 15.72
CA LEU A 70 -5.16 -1.18 15.86
C LEU A 70 -6.29 -0.54 16.67
N HIS A 71 -7.55 -0.78 16.30
CA HIS A 71 -8.70 -0.19 17.00
C HIS A 71 -8.95 -0.82 18.39
N TYR A 72 -8.51 -2.05 18.60
CA TYR A 72 -8.60 -2.73 19.90
C TYR A 72 -7.56 -2.20 20.90
N VAL A 73 -6.35 -1.84 20.43
CA VAL A 73 -5.21 -1.44 21.29
C VAL A 73 -5.12 0.07 21.50
N PHE A 74 -5.39 0.87 20.47
CA PHE A 74 -5.24 2.33 20.49
C PHE A 74 -6.58 3.04 20.66
N ASP A 75 -6.56 4.21 21.30
CA ASP A 75 -7.77 4.99 21.57
C ASP A 75 -8.10 5.94 20.41
N THR A 76 -8.43 5.35 19.26
CA THR A 76 -8.91 6.14 18.12
C THR A 76 -10.31 6.70 18.42
N PRO A 77 -10.61 7.98 18.09
CA PRO A 77 -9.84 8.87 17.23
C PRO A 77 -8.89 9.84 17.96
N ASP A 78 -8.74 9.76 19.29
CA ASP A 78 -7.79 10.62 20.01
C ASP A 78 -6.35 10.31 19.58
N ASP A 79 -6.01 9.02 19.56
CA ASP A 79 -4.88 8.47 18.84
C ASP A 79 -5.12 8.61 17.34
N ARG A 80 -4.13 9.18 16.64
CA ARG A 80 -4.21 9.49 15.22
C ARG A 80 -3.75 8.31 14.39
N LEU A 81 -4.66 7.77 13.58
CA LEU A 81 -4.36 6.70 12.63
C LEU A 81 -4.42 7.25 11.20
N VAL A 82 -3.32 7.11 10.46
CA VAL A 82 -3.18 7.54 9.08
C VAL A 82 -2.91 6.32 8.19
N TRP A 83 -3.82 6.04 7.27
CA TRP A 83 -3.69 4.96 6.29
C TRP A 83 -3.08 5.51 4.99
N ASP A 84 -1.88 5.06 4.61
CA ASP A 84 -1.26 5.48 3.35
C ASP A 84 -2.06 5.01 2.12
N VAL A 85 -2.25 5.87 1.12
CA VAL A 85 -3.20 5.72 -0.01
C VAL A 85 -4.67 5.63 0.44
N GLY A 86 -4.98 4.78 1.41
CA GLY A 86 -6.30 4.60 1.99
C GLY A 86 -7.13 3.47 1.38
N HIS A 87 -6.67 2.85 0.30
CA HIS A 87 -7.39 1.79 -0.41
C HIS A 87 -7.55 0.49 0.40
N GLN A 88 -6.70 0.29 1.42
CA GLN A 88 -6.79 -0.81 2.39
C GLN A 88 -7.71 -0.50 3.58
N ALA A 89 -8.28 0.71 3.69
CA ALA A 89 -8.97 1.17 4.88
C ALA A 89 -10.48 0.83 4.93
N TYR A 90 -10.98 -0.09 4.08
CA TYR A 90 -12.41 -0.48 4.14
C TYR A 90 -12.80 -1.18 5.46
N PRO A 91 -12.00 -2.11 6.02
CA PRO A 91 -12.22 -2.62 7.38
C PRO A 91 -12.27 -1.48 8.42
N HIS A 92 -11.42 -0.47 8.27
CA HIS A 92 -11.40 0.70 9.15
C HIS A 92 -12.71 1.48 9.06
N LYS A 93 -13.25 1.74 7.85
CA LYS A 93 -14.56 2.39 7.69
C LYS A 93 -15.67 1.59 8.36
N ILE A 94 -15.70 0.27 8.15
CA ILE A 94 -16.71 -0.63 8.73
C ILE A 94 -16.68 -0.57 10.27
N LEU A 95 -15.50 -0.64 10.89
CA LEU A 95 -15.32 -0.64 12.35
C LEU A 95 -15.43 0.74 13.01
N THR A 96 -15.65 1.80 12.25
CA THR A 96 -15.74 3.19 12.74
C THR A 96 -17.09 3.84 12.42
N GLY A 97 -18.16 3.05 12.56
CA GLY A 97 -19.55 3.51 12.49
C GLY A 97 -20.12 3.65 11.08
N ARG A 98 -19.37 3.30 10.03
CA ARG A 98 -19.79 3.52 8.63
C ARG A 98 -20.25 2.24 7.92
N ARG A 99 -20.44 1.14 8.65
CA ARG A 99 -20.86 -0.16 8.09
C ARG A 99 -22.07 -0.05 7.15
N GLU A 100 -23.18 0.54 7.59
CA GLU A 100 -24.40 0.66 6.77
C GLU A 100 -24.22 1.56 5.53
N GLN A 101 -23.28 2.51 5.61
CA GLN A 101 -23.00 3.45 4.52
C GLN A 101 -22.10 2.82 3.44
N MET A 102 -21.49 1.66 3.68
CA MET A 102 -20.64 0.96 2.71
C MET A 102 -21.36 0.62 1.41
N ALA A 103 -22.69 0.52 1.41
CA ALA A 103 -23.48 0.34 0.19
C ALA A 103 -23.42 1.56 -0.77
N SER A 104 -22.96 2.71 -0.29
CA SER A 104 -22.77 3.95 -1.05
C SER A 104 -21.31 4.23 -1.43
N LEU A 105 -20.40 3.29 -1.15
CA LEU A 105 -18.97 3.44 -1.43
C LEU A 105 -18.73 3.79 -2.90
N ARG A 106 -17.88 4.80 -3.15
CA ARG A 106 -17.47 5.29 -4.47
C ARG A 106 -18.62 5.85 -5.32
N GLN A 107 -19.78 6.09 -4.72
CA GLN A 107 -20.92 6.70 -5.39
C GLN A 107 -20.99 8.20 -5.11
N LYS A 108 -21.64 8.94 -6.01
CA LYS A 108 -21.92 10.36 -5.81
C LYS A 108 -22.69 10.54 -4.49
N ASP A 109 -22.24 11.50 -3.68
CA ASP A 109 -22.82 11.84 -2.37
C ASP A 109 -22.75 10.70 -1.32
N GLY A 110 -22.03 9.61 -1.63
CA GLY A 110 -21.78 8.47 -0.74
C GLY A 110 -20.38 8.49 -0.10
N LEU A 111 -19.96 7.35 0.45
CA LEU A 111 -18.63 7.20 1.04
C LEU A 111 -17.53 7.32 -0.02
N ALA A 112 -16.47 8.05 0.32
CA ALA A 112 -15.29 8.18 -0.53
C ALA A 112 -14.53 6.84 -0.62
N ALA A 113 -13.80 6.65 -1.72
CA ALA A 113 -12.93 5.50 -1.94
C ALA A 113 -11.78 5.38 -0.91
N PHE A 114 -11.43 6.49 -0.27
CA PHE A 114 -10.29 6.61 0.65
C PHE A 114 -10.73 7.36 1.92
N PRO A 115 -9.98 7.28 3.02
CA PRO A 115 -10.20 8.12 4.19
C PRO A 115 -10.25 9.61 3.83
N ARG A 116 -11.29 10.29 4.34
CA ARG A 116 -11.56 11.70 4.10
C ARG A 116 -11.94 12.36 5.42
N ARG A 117 -11.19 13.38 5.82
CA ARG A 117 -11.37 14.07 7.12
C ARG A 117 -12.79 14.58 7.38
N SER A 118 -13.49 15.03 6.34
CA SER A 118 -14.87 15.52 6.47
C SER A 118 -15.91 14.39 6.51
N GLU A 119 -15.52 13.15 6.25
CA GLU A 119 -16.40 11.97 6.26
C GLU A 119 -16.48 11.34 7.66
N SER A 120 -15.38 11.34 8.42
CA SER A 120 -15.32 10.74 9.76
C SER A 120 -14.20 11.35 10.61
N GLU A 121 -14.43 11.46 11.91
CA GLU A 121 -13.39 11.84 12.89
C GLU A 121 -12.24 10.81 12.98
N TYR A 122 -12.50 9.56 12.58
CA TYR A 122 -11.51 8.48 12.52
C TYR A 122 -10.59 8.59 11.30
N ASP A 123 -10.99 9.35 10.27
CA ASP A 123 -10.19 9.63 9.08
C ASP A 123 -9.27 10.83 9.36
N THR A 124 -8.25 10.62 10.20
CA THR A 124 -7.48 11.73 10.79
C THR A 124 -6.68 12.54 9.78
N PHE A 125 -6.35 11.95 8.63
CA PHE A 125 -5.75 12.60 7.46
C PHE A 125 -6.44 12.16 6.17
N GLY A 126 -6.54 13.06 5.19
CA GLY A 126 -7.10 12.76 3.87
C GLY A 126 -6.03 12.19 2.96
N VAL A 127 -6.34 11.10 2.24
CA VAL A 127 -5.35 10.36 1.45
C VAL A 127 -5.90 9.96 0.08
N GLY A 128 -4.99 9.58 -0.81
CA GLY A 128 -5.29 9.06 -2.14
C GLY A 128 -3.99 8.86 -2.91
N HIS A 129 -3.17 9.91 -2.97
CA HIS A 129 -1.75 9.75 -3.34
C HIS A 129 -1.02 8.97 -2.25
N SER A 130 -0.04 8.17 -2.66
CA SER A 130 0.77 7.35 -1.77
C SER A 130 1.80 8.18 -1.01
N SER A 131 2.41 7.54 -0.02
CA SER A 131 3.67 7.92 0.64
C SER A 131 3.59 9.21 1.45
N THR A 132 2.37 9.62 1.81
CA THR A 132 2.10 10.83 2.60
C THR A 132 1.94 10.52 4.09
N SER A 133 1.68 9.26 4.45
CA SER A 133 1.27 8.88 5.81
C SER A 133 2.32 9.17 6.88
N ILE A 134 3.59 8.86 6.62
CA ILE A 134 4.69 9.07 7.59
C ILE A 134 4.89 10.56 7.84
N SER A 135 4.94 11.38 6.78
CA SER A 135 5.02 12.84 6.89
C SER A 135 3.83 13.43 7.66
N ALA A 136 2.61 12.98 7.35
CA ALA A 136 1.41 13.44 8.02
C ALA A 136 1.39 13.05 9.51
N ALA A 137 1.69 11.80 9.84
CA ALA A 137 1.76 11.31 11.22
C ALA A 137 2.89 11.99 12.02
N LEU A 138 4.04 12.25 11.39
CA LEU A 138 5.13 13.02 11.98
C LEU A 138 4.68 14.43 12.36
N GLY A 139 4.00 15.14 11.44
CA GLY A 139 3.42 16.45 11.73
C GLY A 139 2.42 16.42 12.89
N MET A 140 1.58 15.38 12.95
CA MET A 140 0.66 15.16 14.06
C MET A 140 1.37 14.90 15.39
N ALA A 141 2.45 14.11 15.40
CA ALA A 141 3.25 13.83 16.59
C ALA A 141 3.94 15.09 17.13
N ILE A 142 4.53 15.90 16.23
CA ILE A 142 5.14 17.18 16.59
C ILE A 142 4.10 18.12 17.18
N ALA A 143 2.93 18.25 16.54
CA ALA A 143 1.85 19.10 17.03
C ALA A 143 1.31 18.65 18.40
N ALA A 144 1.16 17.33 18.60
CA ALA A 144 0.76 16.77 19.90
C ALA A 144 1.76 17.12 21.00
N ARG A 145 3.07 16.97 20.74
CA ARG A 145 4.12 17.35 21.69
C ARG A 145 4.07 18.83 22.05
N LEU A 146 3.91 19.71 21.06
CA LEU A 146 3.79 21.16 21.29
C LEU A 146 2.57 21.53 22.14
N GLN A 147 1.55 20.67 22.18
CA GLN A 147 0.35 20.83 22.98
C GLN A 147 0.41 20.08 24.33
N ASN A 148 1.56 19.51 24.70
CA ASN A 148 1.73 18.64 25.88
C ASN A 148 0.73 17.47 25.88
N SER A 149 0.41 16.93 24.70
CA SER A 149 -0.48 15.79 24.52
C SER A 149 0.33 14.53 24.27
N GLU A 150 0.02 13.48 25.02
CA GLU A 150 0.67 12.16 24.91
C GLU A 150 0.00 11.23 23.87
N ARG A 151 -0.95 11.76 23.09
CA ARG A 151 -1.66 11.00 22.04
C ARG A 151 -0.67 10.37 21.07
N LYS A 152 -1.01 9.20 20.54
CA LYS A 152 -0.18 8.48 19.57
C LYS A 152 -0.48 8.93 18.16
N ALA A 153 0.55 8.97 17.32
CA ALA A 153 0.42 9.14 15.87
C ALA A 153 0.95 7.89 15.18
N ILE A 154 0.12 7.27 14.35
CA ILE A 154 0.35 5.97 13.75
C ILE A 154 0.18 6.08 12.24
N ALA A 155 1.22 5.76 11.48
CA ALA A 155 1.17 5.65 10.03
C ALA A 155 1.16 4.18 9.62
N VAL A 156 0.18 3.75 8.84
CA VAL A 156 0.15 2.42 8.21
C VAL A 156 0.49 2.58 6.74
N ILE A 157 1.66 2.09 6.33
CA ILE A 157 2.19 2.27 4.97
C ILE A 157 2.46 0.91 4.32
N GLY A 158 2.13 0.77 3.04
CA GLY A 158 2.49 -0.42 2.26
C GLY A 158 3.97 -0.40 1.85
N ASP A 159 4.56 -1.57 1.65
CA ASP A 159 5.92 -1.74 1.11
C ASP A 159 6.13 -1.02 -0.23
N GLY A 160 5.12 -1.02 -1.10
CA GLY A 160 5.14 -0.25 -2.35
C GLY A 160 5.24 1.27 -2.14
N ALA A 161 4.43 1.81 -1.24
CA ALA A 161 4.43 3.24 -0.90
C ALA A 161 5.69 3.67 -0.13
N LEU A 162 6.37 2.74 0.54
CA LEU A 162 7.64 3.03 1.21
C LEU A 162 8.75 3.40 0.21
N THR A 163 8.61 3.05 -1.07
CA THR A 163 9.62 3.32 -2.11
C THR A 163 9.74 4.80 -2.50
N ALA A 164 8.75 5.64 -2.20
CA ALA A 164 8.75 7.03 -2.61
C ALA A 164 9.69 7.90 -1.76
N GLY A 165 10.26 8.94 -2.38
CA GLY A 165 11.17 9.88 -1.71
C GLY A 165 10.59 10.51 -0.44
N MET A 166 9.33 10.97 -0.48
CA MET A 166 8.66 11.61 0.66
C MET A 166 8.54 10.70 1.89
N ALA A 167 8.41 9.39 1.71
CA ALA A 167 8.39 8.45 2.83
C ALA A 167 9.78 8.42 3.50
N PHE A 168 10.86 8.35 2.70
CA PHE A 168 12.24 8.38 3.20
C PHE A 168 12.64 9.71 3.83
N GLU A 169 12.22 10.83 3.25
CA GLU A 169 12.42 12.17 3.84
C GLU A 169 11.85 12.22 5.26
N ALA A 170 10.63 11.70 5.46
CA ALA A 170 9.99 11.64 6.77
C ALA A 170 10.66 10.63 7.71
N LEU A 171 11.08 9.47 7.20
CA LEU A 171 11.83 8.47 7.98
C LEU A 171 13.15 9.02 8.50
N ASN A 172 13.85 9.85 7.70
CA ASN A 172 15.09 10.48 8.11
C ASN A 172 14.86 11.57 9.17
N HIS A 173 13.76 12.33 9.05
CA HIS A 173 13.47 13.47 9.92
C HIS A 173 12.92 13.04 11.29
N ALA A 174 12.09 11.99 11.38
CA ALA A 174 11.39 11.65 12.62
C ALA A 174 12.33 11.36 13.82
N PRO A 175 13.47 10.66 13.65
CA PRO A 175 14.42 10.45 14.73
C PRO A 175 15.19 11.71 15.14
N GLU A 176 15.51 12.61 14.20
CA GLU A 176 16.15 13.90 14.50
C GLU A 176 15.32 14.72 15.49
N VAL A 177 13.99 14.70 15.33
CA VAL A 177 13.08 15.45 16.19
C VAL A 177 12.52 14.63 17.35
N ASP A 178 13.01 13.42 17.61
CA ASP A 178 12.52 12.49 18.65
C ASP A 178 10.99 12.37 18.64
N ALA A 179 10.43 12.08 17.46
CA ALA A 179 8.98 11.97 17.29
C ALA A 179 8.43 10.73 18.00
N ASN A 180 7.53 10.91 18.97
CA ASN A 180 6.77 9.83 19.59
C ASN A 180 5.67 9.34 18.62
N MET A 181 6.06 8.50 17.66
CA MET A 181 5.19 7.99 16.61
C MET A 181 5.48 6.53 16.28
N LEU A 182 4.49 5.86 15.68
CA LEU A 182 4.59 4.49 15.21
C LEU A 182 4.39 4.44 13.69
N VAL A 183 5.37 3.89 12.97
CA VAL A 183 5.20 3.47 11.58
C VAL A 183 4.96 1.97 11.55
N ILE A 184 3.87 1.55 10.91
CA ILE A 184 3.57 0.15 10.64
C ILE A 184 3.75 -0.07 9.14
N LEU A 185 4.79 -0.82 8.78
CA LEU A 185 4.98 -1.32 7.43
C LEU A 185 4.09 -2.56 7.23
N ASN A 186 3.15 -2.46 6.30
CA ASN A 186 2.35 -3.56 5.79
C ASN A 186 3.03 -4.14 4.53
N ASP A 187 3.88 -5.14 4.71
CA ASP A 187 4.61 -5.81 3.64
C ASP A 187 3.80 -7.00 3.10
N ASN A 188 3.40 -6.92 1.84
CA ASN A 188 2.75 -8.02 1.12
C ASN A 188 3.41 -8.34 -0.23
N ASP A 189 4.63 -7.85 -0.45
CA ASP A 189 5.44 -7.99 -1.67
C ASP A 189 4.78 -7.41 -2.95
N MET A 190 3.79 -6.52 -2.79
CA MET A 190 2.97 -6.00 -3.90
C MET A 190 2.66 -4.49 -3.79
N SER A 191 2.66 -3.82 -4.95
CA SER A 191 1.94 -2.55 -5.18
C SER A 191 0.61 -2.88 -5.89
N ILE A 192 0.40 -2.37 -7.12
CA ILE A 192 -0.55 -2.92 -8.08
C ILE A 192 0.06 -4.18 -8.70
N SER A 193 1.25 -4.02 -9.29
CA SER A 193 2.16 -5.08 -9.73
C SER A 193 3.10 -5.50 -8.59
N ARG A 194 3.99 -6.48 -8.83
CA ARG A 194 5.04 -6.86 -7.87
C ARG A 194 5.97 -5.68 -7.60
N ASN A 195 6.39 -5.51 -6.36
CA ASN A 195 7.31 -4.44 -6.01
C ASN A 195 8.68 -4.61 -6.67
N VAL A 196 9.27 -3.49 -7.08
CA VAL A 196 10.58 -3.43 -7.73
C VAL A 196 11.56 -2.61 -6.88
N GLY A 197 12.86 -2.74 -7.18
CA GLY A 197 13.90 -1.92 -6.54
C GLY A 197 14.65 -2.58 -5.38
N GLY A 198 15.70 -1.89 -4.92
CA GLY A 198 16.62 -2.39 -3.90
C GLY A 198 15.98 -2.57 -2.52
N LEU A 199 15.02 -1.71 -2.16
CA LEU A 199 14.29 -1.79 -0.89
C LEU A 199 13.44 -3.07 -0.80
N SER A 200 12.72 -3.40 -1.87
CA SER A 200 11.91 -4.62 -1.96
C SER A 200 12.79 -5.87 -1.80
N ASN A 201 13.94 -5.92 -2.47
CA ASN A 201 14.94 -6.98 -2.29
C ASN A 201 15.49 -7.05 -0.86
N TYR A 202 15.66 -5.90 -0.20
CA TYR A 202 16.12 -5.82 1.18
C TYR A 202 15.06 -6.39 2.15
N LEU A 203 13.79 -6.00 2.02
CA LEU A 203 12.69 -6.54 2.81
C LEU A 203 12.54 -8.05 2.61
N ALA A 204 12.61 -8.54 1.37
CA ALA A 204 12.59 -9.97 1.07
C ALA A 204 13.75 -10.75 1.73
N LYS A 205 14.95 -10.15 1.83
CA LYS A 205 16.08 -10.73 2.57
C LYS A 205 15.81 -10.81 4.07
N ILE A 206 15.19 -9.79 4.66
CA ILE A 206 14.77 -9.84 6.07
C ILE A 206 13.81 -11.01 6.29
N LEU A 207 12.79 -11.15 5.43
CA LEU A 207 11.79 -12.23 5.51
C LEU A 207 12.43 -13.62 5.40
N SER A 208 13.29 -13.83 4.41
CA SER A 208 14.00 -15.10 4.20
C SER A 208 14.97 -15.45 5.34
N SER A 209 15.66 -14.45 5.92
CA SER A 209 16.59 -14.69 7.02
C SER A 209 15.90 -15.20 8.30
N ARG A 210 14.72 -14.66 8.64
CA ARG A 210 13.93 -15.13 9.78
C ARG A 210 13.29 -16.49 9.55
N THR A 211 12.77 -16.78 8.35
CA THR A 211 12.24 -18.11 8.03
C THR A 211 13.33 -19.18 8.12
N TYR A 212 14.55 -18.86 7.70
CA TYR A 212 15.70 -19.75 7.90
C TYR A 212 16.02 -19.95 9.40
N ALA A 213 16.00 -18.89 10.20
CA ALA A 213 16.23 -18.97 11.63
C ALA A 213 15.17 -19.81 12.37
N SER A 214 13.88 -19.62 12.06
CA SER A 214 12.77 -20.36 12.66
C SER A 214 12.75 -21.83 12.26
N MET A 215 13.07 -22.15 10.99
CA MET A 215 13.29 -23.53 10.54
C MET A 215 14.45 -24.18 11.31
N ARG A 216 15.56 -23.46 11.51
CA ARG A 216 16.72 -23.97 12.25
C ARG A 216 16.40 -24.24 13.72
N GLU A 217 15.63 -23.38 14.38
CA GLU A 217 15.17 -23.61 15.76
C GLU A 217 14.21 -24.80 15.87
N GLY A 218 13.29 -24.93 14.91
CA GLY A 218 12.41 -26.09 14.78
C GLY A 218 13.22 -27.39 14.63
N SER A 219 14.24 -27.38 13.76
CA SER A 219 15.15 -28.52 13.60
C SER A 219 15.96 -28.82 14.86
N LYS A 220 16.44 -27.81 15.60
CA LYS A 220 17.15 -28.02 16.88
C LYS A 220 16.29 -28.74 17.92
N LYS A 221 15.00 -28.41 18.04
CA LYS A 221 14.05 -29.09 18.96
C LYS A 221 13.80 -30.55 18.59
N VAL A 222 13.92 -30.89 17.30
CA VAL A 222 13.76 -32.27 16.81
C VAL A 222 15.07 -33.06 16.97
N LEU A 223 16.20 -32.46 16.59
CA LEU A 223 17.54 -33.06 16.72
C LEU A 223 17.98 -33.25 18.17
N SER A 224 17.51 -32.42 19.12
CA SER A 224 17.81 -32.58 20.55
C SER A 224 17.23 -33.85 21.18
N ARG A 225 16.43 -34.64 20.44
CA ARG A 225 15.89 -35.94 20.85
C ARG A 225 16.76 -37.13 20.41
N LEU A 226 17.84 -36.90 19.67
CA LEU A 226 18.75 -37.95 19.20
C LEU A 226 20.05 -37.98 20.04
N PRO A 227 20.55 -39.16 20.47
CA PRO A 227 21.84 -39.27 21.14
C PRO A 227 22.98 -38.81 20.21
N GLY A 228 23.80 -37.85 20.65
CA GLY A 228 24.96 -37.33 19.89
C GLY A 228 24.78 -35.97 19.19
N ALA A 229 23.58 -35.37 19.22
CA ALA A 229 23.32 -34.08 18.55
C ALA A 229 23.95 -32.85 19.26
N TRP A 230 24.31 -32.99 20.54
CA TRP A 230 24.83 -31.89 21.37
C TRP A 230 26.19 -31.33 20.88
N GLU A 231 27.09 -32.18 20.34
CA GLU A 231 28.38 -31.71 19.81
C GLU A 231 28.24 -30.92 18.50
N ILE A 232 27.31 -31.32 17.64
CA ILE A 232 27.02 -30.63 16.36
C ILE A 232 26.38 -29.28 16.64
N ALA A 233 25.47 -29.20 17.63
CA ALA A 233 24.85 -27.96 18.05
C ALA A 233 25.87 -26.94 18.57
N ARG A 234 26.84 -27.38 19.38
CA ARG A 234 27.88 -26.51 19.98
C ARG A 234 28.85 -25.95 18.92
N ARG A 235 29.28 -26.77 17.95
CA ARG A 235 30.14 -26.31 16.84
C ARG A 235 29.44 -25.30 15.92
N THR A 236 28.12 -25.42 15.74
CA THR A 236 27.32 -24.48 14.93
C THR A 236 27.09 -23.15 15.67
N GLU A 237 27.04 -23.18 17.00
CA GLU A 237 26.85 -22.01 17.85
C GLU A 237 28.10 -21.12 17.92
N GLU A 238 29.30 -21.72 17.90
CA GLU A 238 30.57 -20.97 17.84
C GLU A 238 30.75 -20.20 16.52
N TYR A 239 30.23 -20.71 15.40
CA TYR A 239 30.20 -19.98 14.11
C TYR A 239 29.20 -18.81 14.09
N ALA A 240 28.14 -18.87 14.90
CA ALA A 240 27.13 -17.82 14.96
C ALA A 240 27.58 -16.59 15.78
N LYS A 241 28.50 -16.77 16.74
CA LYS A 241 29.02 -15.68 17.59
C LYS A 241 29.88 -14.66 16.84
N GLY A 242 30.26 -14.94 15.58
CA GLY A 242 31.02 -14.01 14.72
C GLY A 242 30.16 -13.03 13.91
N MET A 243 28.83 -13.12 13.96
CA MET A 243 27.94 -12.15 13.30
C MET A 243 27.51 -11.09 14.32
N LEU A 244 28.29 -10.02 14.46
CA LEU A 244 27.71 -8.72 14.81
C LEU A 244 26.60 -8.46 13.80
N VAL A 245 25.34 -8.54 14.21
CA VAL A 245 24.19 -8.26 13.33
C VAL A 245 24.27 -6.77 13.00
N PRO A 246 24.57 -6.37 11.75
CA PRO A 246 24.43 -4.97 11.37
C PRO A 246 22.98 -4.57 11.61
N GLY A 247 22.73 -3.38 12.14
CA GLY A 247 21.36 -2.89 12.31
C GLY A 247 20.61 -2.96 10.99
N THR A 248 19.30 -3.19 11.05
CA THR A 248 18.43 -2.98 9.90
C THR A 248 18.58 -1.53 9.40
N LEU A 249 18.25 -1.28 8.13
CA LEU A 249 18.25 0.07 7.54
C LEU A 249 17.52 1.07 8.44
N PHE A 250 16.39 0.65 9.01
CA PHE A 250 15.58 1.49 9.88
C PHE A 250 16.24 1.76 11.24
N GLU A 251 16.92 0.77 11.83
CA GLU A 251 17.71 0.98 13.06
C GLU A 251 18.86 1.95 12.83
N GLU A 252 19.56 1.85 11.69
CA GLU A 252 20.62 2.79 11.30
C GLU A 252 20.08 4.22 11.06
N LEU A 253 18.81 4.34 10.65
CA LEU A 253 18.12 5.64 10.57
C LEU A 253 17.66 6.16 11.93
N GLY A 254 17.78 5.39 13.02
CA GLY A 254 17.41 5.80 14.37
C GLY A 254 16.01 5.35 14.82
N TRP A 255 15.41 4.37 14.15
CA TRP A 255 14.11 3.81 14.54
C TRP A 255 14.27 2.58 15.45
N ASN A 256 13.39 2.44 16.44
CA ASN A 256 13.23 1.16 17.14
C ASN A 256 12.43 0.18 16.26
N TYR A 257 13.14 -0.76 15.63
CA TYR A 257 12.55 -1.70 14.68
C TYR A 257 12.10 -3.01 15.35
N ILE A 258 10.84 -3.38 15.15
CA ILE A 258 10.24 -4.64 15.61
C ILE A 258 9.65 -5.38 14.41
N GLY A 259 9.99 -6.67 14.28
CA GLY A 259 9.45 -7.57 13.26
C GLY A 259 10.53 -8.22 12.38
N PRO A 260 10.14 -8.80 11.22
CA PRO A 260 8.76 -8.97 10.76
C PRO A 260 7.93 -9.90 11.66
N ILE A 261 6.63 -9.61 11.80
CA ILE A 261 5.63 -10.48 12.45
C ILE A 261 4.49 -10.83 11.49
N ASP A 262 3.77 -11.93 11.74
CA ASP A 262 2.61 -12.34 10.94
C ASP A 262 1.43 -11.39 11.18
N GLY A 263 1.00 -10.69 10.13
CA GLY A 263 -0.13 -9.77 10.14
C GLY A 263 -1.50 -10.42 10.16
N HIS A 264 -1.58 -11.75 10.15
CA HIS A 264 -2.80 -12.53 10.31
C HIS A 264 -2.84 -13.33 11.62
N ASP A 265 -1.82 -13.19 12.47
CA ASP A 265 -1.81 -13.70 13.84
C ASP A 265 -2.28 -12.59 14.79
N LEU A 266 -3.59 -12.55 15.02
CA LEU A 266 -4.23 -11.51 15.79
C LEU A 266 -3.77 -11.44 17.27
N PRO A 267 -3.61 -12.57 18.00
CA PRO A 267 -2.98 -12.56 19.31
C PRO A 267 -1.57 -11.93 19.32
N THR A 268 -0.71 -12.31 18.36
CA THR A 268 0.66 -11.76 18.26
C THR A 268 0.63 -10.26 17.94
N LEU A 269 -0.25 -9.81 17.04
CA LEU A 269 -0.44 -8.40 16.73
C LEU A 269 -0.86 -7.59 17.96
N ILE A 270 -1.89 -8.03 18.69
CA ILE A 270 -2.40 -7.34 19.87
C ILE A 270 -1.32 -7.25 20.95
N ALA A 271 -0.62 -8.35 21.24
CA ALA A 271 0.45 -8.37 22.22
C ALA A 271 1.59 -7.41 21.83
N THR A 272 2.01 -7.42 20.57
CA THR A 272 3.08 -6.56 20.06
C THR A 272 2.68 -5.08 20.12
N LEU A 273 1.50 -4.74 19.61
CA LEU A 273 1.01 -3.36 19.60
C LEU A 273 0.80 -2.80 21.01
N ARG A 274 0.33 -3.62 21.97
CA ARG A 274 0.22 -3.20 23.38
C ARG A 274 1.57 -2.85 23.97
N ASN A 275 2.58 -3.68 23.74
CA ASN A 275 3.94 -3.40 24.20
C ASN A 275 4.46 -2.11 23.56
N MET A 276 4.23 -1.90 22.26
CA MET A 276 4.70 -0.73 21.53
C MET A 276 3.96 0.56 21.90
N ARG A 277 2.67 0.49 22.25
CA ARG A 277 1.86 1.64 22.67
C ARG A 277 2.52 2.38 23.83
N ASP A 278 3.13 1.65 24.76
CA ASP A 278 3.70 2.23 25.98
C ASP A 278 5.16 2.73 25.76
N LEU A 279 5.77 2.42 24.61
CA LEU A 279 7.08 2.95 24.21
C LEU A 279 7.00 4.43 23.77
N LYS A 280 8.13 5.12 23.84
CA LYS A 280 8.32 6.52 23.44
C LYS A 280 9.32 6.61 22.29
N GLY A 281 9.32 7.75 21.60
CA GLY A 281 10.21 8.01 20.45
C GLY A 281 9.79 7.25 19.19
N PRO A 282 10.65 7.22 18.15
CA PRO A 282 10.32 6.67 16.84
C PRO A 282 10.25 5.13 16.86
N GLN A 283 9.07 4.58 16.61
CA GLN A 283 8.81 3.14 16.59
C GLN A 283 8.49 2.66 15.17
N PHE A 284 9.04 1.51 14.77
CA PHE A 284 8.79 0.91 13.46
C PHE A 284 8.39 -0.56 13.63
N LEU A 285 7.18 -0.92 13.19
CA LEU A 285 6.67 -2.29 13.20
C LEU A 285 6.58 -2.81 11.77
N HIS A 286 7.29 -3.91 11.47
CA HIS A 286 7.16 -4.63 10.21
C HIS A 286 6.15 -5.76 10.36
N VAL A 287 5.03 -5.65 9.65
CA VAL A 287 3.95 -6.63 9.58
C VAL A 287 3.89 -7.25 8.19
N VAL A 288 3.87 -8.58 8.12
CA VAL A 288 3.78 -9.32 6.87
C VAL A 288 2.35 -9.77 6.64
N THR A 289 1.74 -9.39 5.52
CA THR A 289 0.38 -9.76 5.17
C THR A 289 0.32 -10.44 3.80
N LYS A 290 -0.85 -10.99 3.48
CA LYS A 290 -1.17 -11.52 2.16
C LYS A 290 -2.30 -10.69 1.56
N LYS A 291 -2.06 -10.06 0.41
CA LYS A 291 -3.10 -9.37 -0.36
C LYS A 291 -4.21 -10.37 -0.70
N GLY A 292 -5.46 -9.99 -0.43
CA GLY A 292 -6.62 -10.87 -0.63
C GLY A 292 -6.86 -11.93 0.46
N LYS A 293 -6.16 -11.88 1.60
CA LYS A 293 -6.23 -12.93 2.65
C LYS A 293 -7.66 -13.33 3.01
N GLY A 294 -7.89 -14.64 2.99
CA GLY A 294 -9.15 -15.27 3.35
C GLY A 294 -10.18 -15.27 2.22
N PHE A 295 -9.81 -14.85 1.01
CA PHE A 295 -10.62 -15.06 -0.20
C PHE A 295 -9.77 -15.73 -1.29
N ALA A 296 -9.99 -17.03 -1.50
CA ALA A 296 -9.12 -17.85 -2.34
C ALA A 296 -8.88 -17.28 -3.75
N PRO A 297 -9.88 -16.73 -4.47
CA PRO A 297 -9.63 -16.13 -5.78
C PRO A 297 -8.67 -14.93 -5.75
N ALA A 298 -8.77 -14.05 -4.74
CA ALA A 298 -7.88 -12.90 -4.63
C ALA A 298 -6.47 -13.27 -4.13
N GLU A 299 -6.34 -14.36 -3.37
CA GLU A 299 -5.04 -14.88 -2.98
C GLU A 299 -4.26 -15.49 -4.15
N VAL A 300 -4.97 -16.01 -5.17
CA VAL A 300 -4.38 -16.60 -6.38
C VAL A 300 -4.06 -15.51 -7.42
N ASP A 301 -4.97 -14.55 -7.61
CA ASP A 301 -4.79 -13.43 -8.54
C ASP A 301 -4.89 -12.06 -7.83
N PRO A 302 -3.84 -11.64 -7.11
CA PRO A 302 -3.85 -10.38 -6.36
C PRO A 302 -3.85 -9.14 -7.25
N ILE A 303 -3.52 -9.27 -8.54
CA ILE A 303 -3.54 -8.18 -9.53
C ILE A 303 -4.97 -7.99 -10.04
N GLY A 304 -5.60 -9.05 -10.55
CA GLY A 304 -6.98 -9.00 -11.04
C GLY A 304 -7.99 -8.64 -9.95
N TYR A 305 -7.73 -9.00 -8.69
CA TYR A 305 -8.55 -8.65 -7.53
C TYR A 305 -8.06 -7.41 -6.76
N HIS A 306 -7.15 -6.60 -7.32
CA HIS A 306 -6.78 -5.31 -6.72
C HIS A 306 -8.01 -4.40 -6.60
N ALA A 307 -8.79 -4.30 -7.67
CA ALA A 307 -10.11 -3.68 -7.68
C ALA A 307 -11.09 -4.56 -8.46
N ILE A 308 -12.29 -4.76 -7.93
CA ILE A 308 -13.35 -5.54 -8.60
C ILE A 308 -14.47 -4.63 -9.11
N THR A 309 -15.12 -5.05 -10.18
CA THR A 309 -16.40 -4.46 -10.61
C THR A 309 -17.54 -4.99 -9.77
N LYS A 310 -18.58 -4.18 -9.58
CA LYS A 310 -19.83 -4.60 -8.95
C LYS A 310 -20.38 -5.89 -9.57
N LEU A 311 -20.87 -6.80 -8.72
CA LEU A 311 -21.56 -8.02 -9.14
C LEU A 311 -22.86 -7.68 -9.88
N GLU A 312 -23.12 -8.37 -10.99
CA GLU A 312 -24.41 -8.27 -11.66
C GLU A 312 -25.52 -8.90 -10.78
N PRO A 313 -26.71 -8.25 -10.70
CA PRO A 313 -27.88 -8.84 -10.05
C PRO A 313 -28.22 -10.22 -10.62
N LEU A 314 -28.63 -11.17 -9.76
CA LEU A 314 -29.01 -12.55 -10.19
C LEU A 314 -30.13 -12.55 -11.23
N ASP A 315 -31.05 -11.60 -11.13
CA ASP A 315 -32.22 -11.45 -12.01
C ASP A 315 -32.06 -10.27 -12.98
N ALA A 316 -30.83 -9.83 -13.23
CA ALA A 316 -30.60 -8.77 -14.20
C ALA A 316 -31.10 -9.25 -15.58
N PRO A 317 -32.01 -8.49 -16.24
CA PRO A 317 -32.33 -8.79 -17.63
C PRO A 317 -31.03 -8.81 -18.43
N ALA A 318 -30.88 -9.78 -19.35
CA ALA A 318 -29.69 -9.92 -20.19
C ALA A 318 -29.24 -8.53 -20.65
N ALA A 319 -28.04 -8.12 -20.22
CA ALA A 319 -27.55 -6.78 -20.47
C ALA A 319 -27.69 -6.50 -21.97
N ALA A 320 -28.36 -5.40 -22.33
CA ALA A 320 -28.40 -4.95 -23.71
C ALA A 320 -26.95 -4.97 -24.23
N PRO A 321 -26.69 -5.56 -25.41
CA PRO A 321 -25.32 -5.71 -25.90
C PRO A 321 -24.65 -4.35 -25.84
N LYS A 322 -23.65 -4.21 -24.95
CA LYS A 322 -22.91 -2.97 -24.82
C LYS A 322 -22.39 -2.64 -26.21
N LYS A 323 -22.76 -1.47 -26.74
CA LYS A 323 -22.12 -0.93 -27.95
C LYS A 323 -20.63 -1.10 -27.74
N ALA A 324 -19.95 -1.81 -28.66
CA ALA A 324 -18.52 -1.97 -28.59
C ALA A 324 -17.91 -0.58 -28.45
N GLY A 325 -17.31 -0.31 -27.28
CA GLY A 325 -16.58 0.92 -27.07
C GLY A 325 -15.43 0.99 -28.05
N GLY A 326 -15.04 2.22 -28.43
CA GLY A 326 -13.75 2.41 -29.08
C GLY A 326 -12.60 1.89 -28.21
N PRO A 327 -11.39 1.75 -28.77
CA PRO A 327 -10.23 1.32 -27.99
C PRO A 327 -9.99 2.29 -26.82
N LYS A 328 -9.48 1.77 -25.71
CA LYS A 328 -9.06 2.61 -24.58
C LYS A 328 -7.84 3.43 -25.00
N TYR A 329 -7.74 4.68 -24.53
CA TYR A 329 -6.57 5.54 -24.79
C TYR A 329 -5.25 4.85 -24.40
N SER A 330 -5.21 4.18 -23.25
CA SER A 330 -4.03 3.43 -22.80
C SER A 330 -3.62 2.34 -23.79
N GLY A 331 -4.57 1.61 -24.38
CA GLY A 331 -4.28 0.58 -25.37
C GLY A 331 -3.73 1.12 -26.68
N VAL A 332 -4.31 2.22 -27.16
CA VAL A 332 -3.76 2.93 -28.34
C VAL A 332 -2.33 3.42 -28.07
N PHE A 333 -2.08 3.95 -26.86
CA PHE A 333 -0.74 4.38 -26.44
C PHE A 333 0.24 3.20 -26.34
N GLY A 334 -0.14 2.08 -25.73
CA GLY A 334 0.71 0.91 -25.57
C GLY A 334 1.12 0.29 -26.90
N GLU A 335 0.19 0.20 -27.86
CA GLU A 335 0.46 -0.21 -29.23
C GLU A 335 1.45 0.75 -29.92
N TRP A 336 1.16 2.06 -29.87
CA TRP A 336 2.04 3.09 -30.44
C TRP A 336 3.46 3.02 -29.85
N LEU A 337 3.58 2.86 -28.54
CA LEU A 337 4.86 2.80 -27.85
C LEU A 337 5.70 1.62 -28.36
N CYS A 338 5.07 0.46 -28.57
CA CYS A 338 5.73 -0.71 -29.11
C CYS A 338 6.16 -0.52 -30.57
N ASP A 339 5.32 0.11 -31.39
CA ASP A 339 5.62 0.37 -32.79
C ASP A 339 6.78 1.37 -32.93
N MET A 340 6.80 2.42 -32.12
CA MET A 340 7.89 3.40 -32.11
C MET A 340 9.19 2.81 -31.56
N ALA A 341 9.13 1.95 -30.54
CA ALA A 341 10.31 1.22 -30.09
C ALA A 341 10.87 0.27 -31.16
N ALA A 342 10.03 -0.33 -32.01
CA ALA A 342 10.51 -1.14 -33.12
C ALA A 342 11.21 -0.30 -34.19
N ALA A 343 10.78 0.95 -34.39
CA ALA A 343 11.33 1.87 -35.39
C ALA A 343 12.58 2.63 -34.91
N ASP A 344 12.67 3.01 -33.63
CA ASP A 344 13.79 3.75 -33.06
C ASP A 344 14.41 2.98 -31.88
N PRO A 345 15.66 2.48 -32.00
CA PRO A 345 16.32 1.73 -30.92
C PRO A 345 16.59 2.59 -29.67
N ARG A 346 16.55 3.93 -29.79
CA ARG A 346 16.80 4.85 -28.67
C ARG A 346 15.58 5.04 -27.77
N LEU A 347 14.38 4.65 -28.22
CA LEU A 347 13.16 4.85 -27.44
C LEU A 347 13.18 3.95 -26.20
N VAL A 348 12.93 4.56 -25.04
CA VAL A 348 12.82 3.89 -23.75
C VAL A 348 11.49 4.24 -23.08
N GLY A 349 10.86 3.26 -22.45
CA GLY A 349 9.61 3.44 -21.70
C GLY A 349 9.88 3.47 -20.20
N ILE A 350 9.40 4.50 -19.51
CA ILE A 350 9.56 4.70 -18.07
C ILE A 350 8.16 4.82 -17.44
N THR A 351 7.91 4.12 -16.34
CA THR A 351 6.67 4.26 -15.58
C THR A 351 6.91 4.22 -14.07
N PRO A 352 6.23 5.05 -13.27
CA PRO A 352 6.27 4.96 -11.82
C PRO A 352 5.20 3.98 -11.30
N ALA A 353 5.50 2.68 -11.32
CA ALA A 353 4.61 1.60 -10.84
C ALA A 353 3.23 1.48 -11.52
N MET A 354 3.04 2.07 -12.71
CA MET A 354 1.75 2.08 -13.42
C MET A 354 1.74 1.24 -14.70
N LYS A 355 2.51 0.14 -14.73
CA LYS A 355 2.66 -0.75 -15.91
C LYS A 355 1.32 -1.18 -16.51
N GLU A 356 0.41 -1.73 -15.71
CA GLU A 356 -0.90 -2.19 -16.16
C GLU A 356 -1.85 -1.02 -16.45
N GLY A 357 -1.77 0.05 -15.65
CA GLY A 357 -2.63 1.23 -15.78
C GLY A 357 -2.42 1.99 -17.09
N SER A 358 -1.15 2.17 -17.48
CA SER A 358 -0.71 2.85 -18.69
C SER A 358 -0.42 1.90 -19.86
N ASP A 359 -0.79 0.62 -19.74
CA ASP A 359 -0.71 -0.42 -20.78
C ASP A 359 0.70 -0.64 -21.37
N LEU A 360 1.71 -0.73 -20.49
CA LEU A 360 3.10 -1.04 -20.87
C LEU A 360 3.42 -2.54 -20.81
N VAL A 361 2.43 -3.42 -20.63
CA VAL A 361 2.65 -4.86 -20.45
C VAL A 361 3.39 -5.44 -21.67
N ALA A 362 2.83 -5.28 -22.86
CA ALA A 362 3.44 -5.78 -24.10
C ALA A 362 4.81 -5.14 -24.37
N PHE A 363 4.98 -3.85 -24.04
CA PHE A 363 6.26 -3.17 -24.19
C PHE A 363 7.33 -3.77 -23.27
N SER A 364 6.99 -4.04 -22.01
CA SER A 364 7.90 -4.63 -21.02
C SER A 364 8.37 -6.04 -21.42
N GLU A 365 7.51 -6.81 -22.11
CA GLU A 365 7.83 -8.16 -22.57
C GLU A 365 8.66 -8.14 -23.87
N ARG A 366 8.32 -7.26 -24.82
CA ARG A 366 8.99 -7.16 -26.12
C ARG A 366 10.33 -6.41 -26.05
N PHE A 367 10.44 -5.43 -25.16
CA PHE A 367 11.61 -4.55 -25.04
C PHE A 367 12.10 -4.44 -23.59
N PRO A 368 12.42 -5.56 -22.91
CA PRO A 368 12.72 -5.58 -21.47
C PRO A 368 13.95 -4.73 -21.10
N LEU A 369 14.94 -4.60 -21.99
CA LEU A 369 16.13 -3.76 -21.75
C LEU A 369 15.88 -2.25 -21.91
N ARG A 370 14.69 -1.87 -22.39
CA ARG A 370 14.29 -0.48 -22.64
C ARG A 370 13.06 -0.08 -21.83
N TYR A 371 12.64 -0.93 -20.90
CA TYR A 371 11.52 -0.72 -19.99
C TYR A 371 12.06 -0.50 -18.57
N PHE A 372 11.63 0.59 -17.93
CA PHE A 372 12.05 0.95 -16.58
C PHE A 372 10.82 1.23 -15.71
N ASP A 373 10.64 0.42 -14.67
CA ASP A 373 9.69 0.68 -13.59
C ASP A 373 10.47 1.25 -12.41
N VAL A 374 10.17 2.49 -12.03
CA VAL A 374 10.88 3.20 -10.97
C VAL A 374 10.20 3.08 -9.60
N ALA A 375 9.26 2.12 -9.45
CA ALA A 375 8.37 2.04 -8.30
C ALA A 375 7.54 3.33 -8.15
N ILE A 376 7.04 3.64 -6.96
CA ILE A 376 6.19 4.81 -6.73
C ILE A 376 7.08 6.05 -6.50
N ALA A 377 7.77 6.49 -7.55
CA ALA A 377 8.75 7.57 -7.49
C ALA A 377 8.66 8.48 -8.72
N GLU A 378 7.59 9.28 -8.81
CA GLU A 378 7.33 10.14 -9.96
C GLU A 378 8.44 11.18 -10.18
N GLN A 379 8.96 11.81 -9.12
CA GLN A 379 10.11 12.73 -9.24
C GLN A 379 11.29 12.03 -9.89
N HIS A 380 11.59 10.80 -9.43
CA HIS A 380 12.69 10.01 -9.97
C HIS A 380 12.44 9.63 -11.44
N ALA A 381 11.22 9.24 -11.82
CA ALA A 381 10.89 8.95 -13.23
C ALA A 381 11.24 10.13 -14.15
N VAL A 382 10.89 11.36 -13.73
CA VAL A 382 11.13 12.57 -14.54
C VAL A 382 12.63 12.87 -14.67
N THR A 383 13.36 12.91 -13.55
CA THR A 383 14.81 13.19 -13.59
C THR A 383 15.61 12.05 -14.23
N LEU A 384 15.17 10.79 -14.09
CA LEU A 384 15.77 9.65 -14.79
C LEU A 384 15.64 9.81 -16.31
N ALA A 385 14.44 10.20 -16.78
CA ALA A 385 14.20 10.50 -18.18
C ALA A 385 15.11 11.64 -18.66
N ALA A 386 15.23 12.73 -17.89
CA ALA A 386 16.15 13.83 -18.20
C ALA A 386 17.58 13.32 -18.39
N GLY A 387 18.11 12.54 -17.44
CA GLY A 387 19.45 11.95 -17.54
C GLY A 387 19.63 11.05 -18.76
N MET A 388 18.63 10.25 -19.12
CA MET A 388 18.65 9.42 -20.33
C MET A 388 18.65 10.27 -21.61
N ALA A 389 17.89 11.37 -21.64
CA ALA A 389 17.85 12.29 -22.77
C ALA A 389 19.20 13.00 -22.98
N CYS A 390 19.92 13.35 -21.90
CA CYS A 390 21.28 13.89 -21.99
C CYS A 390 22.25 12.96 -22.74
N GLU A 391 22.06 11.65 -22.62
CA GLU A 391 22.88 10.63 -23.29
C GLU A 391 22.30 10.17 -24.64
N GLY A 392 21.36 10.94 -25.22
CA GLY A 392 20.83 10.72 -26.56
C GLY A 392 19.77 9.60 -26.66
N ALA A 393 19.26 9.09 -25.55
CA ALA A 393 18.06 8.26 -25.54
C ALA A 393 16.80 9.10 -25.82
N LYS A 394 15.69 8.43 -26.13
CA LYS A 394 14.36 9.05 -26.32
C LYS A 394 13.36 8.53 -25.30
N PRO A 395 13.37 9.07 -24.07
CA PRO A 395 12.50 8.62 -23.01
C PRO A 395 11.05 9.03 -23.20
N VAL A 396 10.16 8.06 -22.97
CA VAL A 396 8.72 8.26 -22.83
C VAL A 396 8.33 7.95 -21.38
N VAL A 397 7.92 8.98 -20.63
CA VAL A 397 7.42 8.85 -19.27
C VAL A 397 5.90 8.65 -19.33
N ALA A 398 5.45 7.43 -19.09
CA ALA A 398 4.04 7.07 -19.01
C ALA A 398 3.55 7.24 -17.56
N ILE A 399 2.71 8.27 -17.35
CA ILE A 399 2.34 8.75 -16.02
C ILE A 399 0.91 9.29 -16.03
N TYR A 400 0.19 9.20 -14.91
CA TYR A 400 -1.13 9.82 -14.82
C TYR A 400 -1.01 11.32 -14.57
N SER A 401 -1.95 12.11 -15.07
CA SER A 401 -2.00 13.57 -14.84
C SER A 401 -1.93 13.93 -13.35
N THR A 402 -2.66 13.20 -12.51
CA THR A 402 -2.67 13.45 -11.06
C THR A 402 -1.33 13.14 -10.40
N PHE A 403 -0.61 12.12 -10.88
CA PHE A 403 0.68 11.71 -10.32
C PHE A 403 1.83 12.56 -10.83
N LEU A 404 1.76 13.08 -12.06
CA LEU A 404 2.75 14.03 -12.58
C LEU A 404 2.86 15.31 -11.74
N GLN A 405 1.84 15.66 -10.96
CA GLN A 405 1.92 16.73 -9.96
C GLN A 405 3.08 16.56 -8.98
N ARG A 406 3.46 15.31 -8.64
CA ARG A 406 4.62 15.01 -7.79
C ARG A 406 5.94 15.39 -8.45
N GLY A 407 6.07 15.20 -9.76
CA GLY A 407 7.26 15.47 -10.55
C GLY A 407 7.32 16.88 -11.14
N TYR A 408 6.49 17.82 -10.68
CA TYR A 408 6.35 19.15 -11.27
C TYR A 408 7.66 19.94 -11.27
N ASP A 409 8.38 19.93 -10.14
CA ASP A 409 9.66 20.62 -10.00
C ASP A 409 10.73 20.02 -10.94
N GLN A 410 10.80 18.68 -11.00
CA GLN A 410 11.72 17.96 -11.88
C GLN A 410 11.39 18.22 -13.37
N LEU A 411 10.11 18.31 -13.72
CA LEU A 411 9.70 18.64 -15.08
C LEU A 411 10.17 20.05 -15.47
N ILE A 412 10.09 21.02 -14.56
CA ILE A 412 10.59 22.37 -14.82
C ILE A 412 12.12 22.36 -14.91
N HIS A 413 12.80 21.95 -13.83
CA HIS A 413 14.22 22.21 -13.65
C HIS A 413 15.10 21.18 -14.35
N ASP A 414 14.70 19.91 -14.32
CA ASP A 414 15.52 18.83 -14.87
C ASP A 414 15.23 18.59 -16.35
N VAL A 415 14.04 18.93 -16.85
CA VAL A 415 13.66 18.73 -18.26
C VAL A 415 13.57 20.06 -19.02
N ALA A 416 12.62 20.93 -18.66
CA ALA A 416 12.26 22.08 -19.49
C ALA A 416 13.36 23.15 -19.56
N VAL A 417 13.95 23.52 -18.42
CA VAL A 417 15.05 24.50 -18.37
C VAL A 417 16.27 24.03 -19.19
N GLN A 418 16.48 22.71 -19.26
CA GLN A 418 17.56 22.09 -20.03
C GLN A 418 17.17 21.79 -21.48
N ASN A 419 15.90 22.01 -21.87
CA ASN A 419 15.35 21.74 -23.20
C ASN A 419 15.65 20.32 -23.68
N LEU A 420 15.38 19.33 -22.82
CA LEU A 420 15.66 17.91 -23.09
C LEU A 420 14.51 17.22 -23.84
N ASP A 421 14.85 16.26 -24.68
CA ASP A 421 13.90 15.44 -25.47
C ASP A 421 13.24 14.36 -24.59
N VAL A 422 12.25 14.77 -23.80
CA VAL A 422 11.45 13.87 -22.95
C VAL A 422 9.99 13.96 -23.35
N LEU A 423 9.39 12.83 -23.73
CA LEU A 423 7.96 12.74 -24.03
C LEU A 423 7.18 12.32 -22.78
N PHE A 424 6.20 13.11 -22.37
CA PHE A 424 5.26 12.75 -21.31
C PHE A 424 3.96 12.19 -21.91
N ALA A 425 3.73 10.90 -21.71
CA ALA A 425 2.46 10.25 -22.06
C ALA A 425 1.51 10.32 -20.84
N ILE A 426 0.68 11.37 -20.82
CA ILE A 426 -0.17 11.71 -19.68
C ILE A 426 -1.53 11.01 -19.80
N ASP A 427 -1.73 9.97 -19.00
CA ASP A 427 -2.98 9.21 -18.93
C ASP A 427 -3.89 9.75 -17.80
N ARG A 428 -5.17 9.36 -17.78
CA ARG A 428 -6.16 9.77 -16.76
C ARG A 428 -6.23 11.31 -16.58
N ALA A 429 -6.02 12.05 -17.65
CA ALA A 429 -6.22 13.50 -17.69
C ALA A 429 -7.72 13.85 -17.59
N GLY A 430 -8.04 14.88 -16.82
CA GLY A 430 -9.41 15.30 -16.51
C GLY A 430 -10.03 14.58 -15.30
N LEU A 431 -11.34 14.34 -15.37
CA LEU A 431 -12.11 13.68 -14.32
C LEU A 431 -12.01 12.16 -14.47
N VAL A 432 -11.70 11.47 -13.36
CA VAL A 432 -11.54 10.01 -13.34
C VAL A 432 -12.71 9.26 -12.67
N GLY A 433 -13.70 9.99 -12.15
CA GLY A 433 -14.94 9.43 -11.60
C GLY A 433 -14.80 8.93 -10.16
N GLU A 434 -14.89 7.62 -9.97
CA GLU A 434 -15.13 6.95 -8.69
C GLU A 434 -14.01 7.10 -7.64
N ASP A 435 -12.78 7.37 -8.08
CA ASP A 435 -11.63 7.57 -7.18
C ASP A 435 -11.58 9.00 -6.62
N GLY A 436 -12.46 9.89 -7.11
CA GLY A 436 -12.73 11.18 -6.49
C GLY A 436 -11.60 12.22 -6.65
N PRO A 437 -11.60 13.26 -5.80
CA PRO A 437 -10.81 14.47 -6.03
C PRO A 437 -9.29 14.25 -5.93
N THR A 438 -8.82 13.26 -5.17
CA THR A 438 -7.38 12.97 -5.06
C THR A 438 -6.80 12.37 -6.34
N HIS A 439 -7.63 11.76 -7.18
CA HIS A 439 -7.21 11.15 -8.43
C HIS A 439 -7.62 11.96 -9.67
N ALA A 440 -8.37 13.05 -9.49
CA ALA A 440 -8.75 13.93 -10.60
C ALA A 440 -7.50 14.62 -11.19
N GLY A 441 -7.10 14.20 -12.39
CA GLY A 441 -6.05 14.80 -13.18
C GLY A 441 -6.50 16.10 -13.85
N SER A 442 -7.08 17.03 -13.11
CA SER A 442 -7.73 18.23 -13.67
C SER A 442 -6.83 19.46 -13.74
N PHE A 443 -5.54 19.31 -13.47
CA PHE A 443 -4.62 20.44 -13.27
C PHE A 443 -3.47 20.49 -14.29
N ASP A 444 -3.22 19.44 -15.08
CA ASP A 444 -2.08 19.36 -16.02
C ASP A 444 -2.07 20.49 -17.04
N LEU A 445 -3.20 20.78 -17.69
CA LEU A 445 -3.30 21.92 -18.61
C LEU A 445 -3.00 23.28 -17.96
N SER A 446 -3.18 23.40 -16.64
CA SER A 446 -2.88 24.64 -15.91
C SER A 446 -1.39 24.72 -15.56
N TYR A 447 -0.83 23.67 -14.94
CA TYR A 447 0.55 23.71 -14.46
C TYR A 447 1.57 23.47 -15.57
N LEU A 448 1.27 22.69 -16.61
CA LEU A 448 2.22 22.47 -17.71
C LEU A 448 2.33 23.68 -18.64
N ARG A 449 1.21 24.36 -18.88
CA ARG A 449 1.14 25.45 -19.88
C ARG A 449 1.95 26.69 -19.51
N CYS A 450 2.27 26.89 -18.23
CA CYS A 450 3.09 28.02 -17.81
C CYS A 450 4.59 27.76 -17.92
N ILE A 451 5.01 26.56 -18.32
CA ILE A 451 6.41 26.16 -18.41
C ILE A 451 6.90 26.40 -19.85
N PRO A 452 8.03 27.12 -20.04
CA PRO A 452 8.61 27.32 -21.36
C PRO A 452 8.94 25.99 -22.05
N ALA A 453 8.73 25.91 -23.36
CA ALA A 453 9.08 24.76 -24.20
C ALA A 453 8.38 23.41 -23.86
N CYS A 454 7.38 23.40 -22.98
CA CYS A 454 6.45 22.28 -22.84
C CYS A 454 5.26 22.47 -23.80
N TRP A 455 5.17 21.64 -24.85
CA TRP A 455 4.10 21.66 -25.84
C TRP A 455 3.28 20.38 -25.81
#